data_AF-A0A2V8WI65-F1
#
_entry.id   AF-A0A2V8WI65-F1
#
_cell.length_a   1.000
_cell.length_b   1.000
_cell.length_c   1.000
_cell.angle_alpha   90.00
_cell.angle_beta   90.00
_cell.angle_gamma   90.00
#
_symmetry.space_group_name_H-M   'P 1'
#
loop_
_entity.id
_entity.type
_entity.pdbx_description
1 polymer ?
#
loop_
_entity_poly.entity_id
_entity_poly.type
_entity_poly.pdbx_seq_one_letter_code
_entity_poly.pdbx_strand_id
1 'polypeptide(L)'
;MAGLITCLSVPFLSYLGLRSLPAQETAPRTIVNLEVIVVDTESKALEALERLKKGEKFSTVAAQMSIDPNAGNGGYVGEAEVASLRPELRAAVESLQP
;
A
#
# COMPACT_ATOMS: atom_id res chain seq x y z
N MET A 1 -15.55 -70.89 -31.84
CA MET A 1 -14.69 -70.05 -31.00
C MET A 1 -14.77 -68.62 -31.53
N ALA A 2 -15.63 -67.81 -30.90
CA ALA A 2 -15.68 -66.35 -31.04
C ALA A 2 -14.47 -65.75 -30.30
N GLY A 3 -13.97 -64.55 -30.54
CA GLY A 3 -14.39 -63.43 -31.37
C GLY A 3 -13.33 -62.33 -31.17
N LEU A 4 -13.12 -61.53 -32.20
CA LEU A 4 -12.14 -60.46 -32.34
C LEU A 4 -12.48 -59.20 -31.50
N ILE A 5 -11.41 -58.47 -31.15
CA ILE A 5 -11.27 -57.00 -31.21
C ILE A 5 -11.89 -56.14 -30.08
N THR A 6 -10.96 -55.47 -29.37
CA THR A 6 -10.99 -54.15 -28.70
C THR A 6 -12.07 -53.85 -27.67
N CYS A 7 -11.63 -53.52 -26.45
CA CYS A 7 -12.19 -52.39 -25.70
C CYS A 7 -11.15 -51.83 -24.73
N LEU A 8 -10.90 -50.52 -24.89
CA LEU A 8 -10.23 -49.64 -23.96
C LEU A 8 -10.77 -49.79 -22.54
N SER A 9 -9.89 -49.89 -21.55
CA SER A 9 -10.14 -49.31 -20.23
C SER A 9 -8.83 -49.01 -19.53
N VAL A 10 -8.25 -47.88 -19.90
CA VAL A 10 -7.42 -47.11 -18.98
C VAL A 10 -8.36 -46.62 -17.87
N PRO A 11 -8.04 -46.87 -16.58
CA PRO A 11 -8.15 -45.75 -15.67
C PRO A 11 -6.90 -45.69 -14.80
N PHE A 12 -5.73 -45.57 -15.43
CA PHE A 12 -4.50 -45.13 -14.75
C PHE A 12 -4.34 -43.60 -14.80
N LEU A 13 -5.44 -42.85 -14.91
CA LEU A 13 -5.40 -41.41 -15.08
C LEU A 13 -6.47 -40.69 -14.25
N SER A 14 -6.58 -41.02 -12.96
CA SER A 14 -7.54 -40.34 -12.06
C SER A 14 -6.91 -39.71 -10.81
N TYR A 15 -5.58 -39.56 -10.77
CA TYR A 15 -4.88 -38.88 -9.66
C TYR A 15 -4.23 -37.55 -10.03
N LEU A 16 -4.64 -36.93 -11.15
CA LEU A 16 -4.45 -35.48 -11.30
C LEU A 16 -5.76 -34.79 -10.94
N GLY A 17 -6.09 -34.84 -9.65
CA GLY A 17 -6.92 -33.80 -9.05
C GLY A 17 -6.15 -32.50 -9.20
N LEU A 18 -6.40 -31.79 -10.30
CA LEU A 18 -5.94 -30.43 -10.52
C LEU A 18 -6.61 -29.59 -9.43
N ARG A 19 -6.01 -29.57 -8.24
CA ARG A 19 -6.37 -28.64 -7.19
C ARG A 19 -6.17 -27.27 -7.82
N SER A 20 -7.28 -26.60 -8.10
CA SER A 20 -7.30 -25.19 -8.46
C SER A 20 -6.36 -24.48 -7.49
N LEU A 21 -5.23 -24.00 -7.99
CA LEU A 21 -4.44 -23.03 -7.23
C LEU A 21 -5.44 -21.91 -6.91
N PRO A 22 -5.66 -21.54 -5.65
CA PRO A 22 -6.43 -20.34 -5.38
C PRO A 22 -5.75 -19.25 -6.20
N ALA A 23 -6.48 -18.70 -7.18
CA ALA A 23 -6.03 -17.53 -7.89
C ALA A 23 -5.64 -16.54 -6.79
N GLN A 24 -4.36 -16.17 -6.76
CA GLN A 24 -3.80 -15.37 -5.69
C GLN A 24 -4.55 -14.04 -5.72
N GLU A 25 -5.54 -13.91 -4.84
CA GLU A 25 -6.43 -12.77 -4.78
C GLU A 25 -5.54 -11.56 -4.49
N THR A 26 -5.33 -10.76 -5.52
CA THR A 26 -4.45 -9.59 -5.44
C THR A 26 -5.11 -8.67 -4.44
N ALA A 27 -4.56 -8.60 -3.23
CA ALA A 27 -5.07 -7.72 -2.18
C ALA A 27 -5.26 -6.31 -2.77
N PRO A 28 -6.36 -5.62 -2.42
CA PRO A 28 -6.62 -4.29 -2.94
C PRO A 28 -5.45 -3.37 -2.61
N ARG A 29 -4.87 -2.74 -3.65
CA ARG A 29 -3.81 -1.76 -3.49
C ARG A 29 -4.43 -0.40 -3.19
N THR A 30 -4.20 0.10 -1.97
CA THR A 30 -4.58 1.46 -1.60
C THR A 30 -3.45 2.41 -1.97
N ILE A 31 -3.70 3.30 -2.93
CA ILE A 31 -2.77 4.35 -3.36
C ILE A 31 -3.30 5.69 -2.85
N VAL A 32 -2.44 6.48 -2.22
CA VAL A 32 -2.78 7.81 -1.69
C VAL A 32 -1.81 8.86 -2.23
N ASN A 33 -2.28 10.09 -2.41
CA ASN A 33 -1.40 11.24 -2.58
C ASN A 33 -0.90 11.67 -1.20
N LEU A 34 0.40 11.58 -1.00
CA LEU A 34 1.01 11.82 0.31
C LEU A 34 1.75 13.16 0.35
N GLU A 35 1.45 13.95 1.38
CA GLU A 35 2.24 15.10 1.80
C GLU A 35 2.80 14.84 3.20
N VAL A 36 4.05 15.24 3.45
CA VAL A 36 4.76 14.98 4.70
C VAL A 36 5.55 16.21 5.16
N ILE A 37 5.51 16.43 6.48
CA ILE A 37 6.39 17.37 7.18
C ILE A 37 7.28 16.55 8.11
N VAL A 38 8.60 16.56 7.86
CA VAL A 38 9.59 15.89 8.72
C VAL A 38 10.32 16.94 9.52
N VAL A 39 10.51 16.71 10.82
CA VAL A 39 11.26 17.59 11.72
C VAL A 39 12.16 16.76 12.63
N ASP A 40 13.16 17.41 13.22
CA ASP A 40 14.16 16.76 14.08
C ASP A 40 13.70 16.49 15.52
N THR A 41 12.61 17.12 15.95
CA THR A 41 12.15 17.10 17.34
C THR A 41 10.62 17.09 17.43
N GLU A 42 10.11 16.44 18.48
CA GLU A 42 8.67 16.41 18.78
C GLU A 42 8.08 17.82 18.97
N SER A 43 8.82 18.72 19.63
CA SER A 43 8.37 20.11 19.83
C SER A 43 8.09 20.83 18.52
N LYS A 44 8.94 20.65 17.50
CA LYS A 44 8.69 21.24 16.17
C LYS A 44 7.52 20.58 15.44
N ALA A 45 7.29 19.29 15.70
CA ALA A 45 6.14 18.58 15.11
C ALA A 45 4.84 19.10 15.69
N LEU A 46 4.80 19.32 17.02
CA LEU A 46 3.69 19.94 17.70
C LEU A 46 3.45 21.38 17.22
N GLU A 47 4.51 22.17 17.04
CA GLU A 47 4.40 23.51 16.49
C GLU A 47 3.81 23.51 15.07
N ALA A 48 4.30 22.63 14.18
CA ALA A 48 3.75 22.47 12.84
C ALA A 48 2.26 22.08 12.88
N LEU A 49 1.89 21.11 13.74
CA LEU A 49 0.50 20.69 13.93
C LEU A 49 -0.39 21.85 14.39
N GLU A 50 0.06 22.67 15.34
CA GLU A 50 -0.70 23.82 15.83
C GLU A 50 -0.89 24.89 14.75
N ARG A 51 0.10 25.10 13.87
CA ARG A 51 -0.03 25.99 12.70
C ARG A 51 -1.06 25.48 11.70
N LEU A 52 -1.05 24.18 11.41
CA LEU A 52 -2.04 23.54 10.53
C LEU A 52 -3.46 23.66 11.11
N LYS A 53 -3.64 23.43 12.42
CA LYS A 53 -4.95 23.60 13.09
C LYS A 53 -5.47 25.03 13.04
N LYS A 54 -4.59 26.03 12.96
CA LYS A 54 -4.96 27.44 12.77
C LYS A 54 -5.36 27.76 11.33
N GLY A 55 -5.32 26.78 10.43
CA GLY A 55 -5.73 26.92 9.03
C GLY A 55 -4.60 27.37 8.10
N GLU A 56 -3.34 27.34 8.56
CA GLU A 56 -2.22 27.59 7.65
C GLU A 56 -2.10 26.44 6.63
N LYS A 57 -1.75 26.78 5.38
CA LYS A 57 -1.64 25.78 4.31
C LYS A 57 -0.51 24.80 4.61
N PHE A 58 -0.75 23.51 4.36
CA PHE A 58 0.24 22.45 4.56
C PHE A 58 1.55 22.74 3.85
N SER A 59 1.48 23.10 2.56
CA SER A 59 2.66 23.43 1.76
C SER A 59 3.48 24.59 2.32
N THR A 60 2.84 25.59 2.92
CA THR A 60 3.52 26.72 3.58
C THR A 60 4.27 26.25 4.83
N VAL A 61 3.62 25.45 5.68
CA VAL A 61 4.25 24.91 6.90
C VAL A 61 5.40 23.98 6.54
N ALA A 62 5.20 23.11 5.53
CA ALA A 62 6.23 22.21 5.02
C ALA A 62 7.47 22.96 4.51
N ALA A 63 7.28 23.99 3.68
CA ALA A 63 8.38 24.79 3.14
C ALA A 63 9.20 25.51 4.22
N GLN A 64 8.59 25.86 5.35
CA GLN A 64 9.25 26.61 6.42
C GLN A 64 9.89 25.72 7.50
N MET A 65 9.28 24.58 7.80
CA MET A 65 9.65 23.78 8.98
C MET A 65 10.23 22.42 8.63
N SER A 66 9.90 21.86 7.46
CA SER A 66 10.29 20.50 7.11
C SER A 66 11.78 20.41 6.75
N ILE A 67 12.45 19.38 7.25
CA ILE A 67 13.80 18.98 6.86
C ILE A 67 13.80 17.92 5.75
N ASP A 68 12.63 17.51 5.26
CA ASP A 68 12.49 16.59 4.14
C ASP A 68 12.95 17.24 2.82
N PRO A 69 13.56 16.48 1.88
CA PRO A 69 13.93 17.02 0.56
C PRO A 69 12.76 17.64 -0.22
N ASN A 70 11.52 17.21 0.03
CA ASN A 70 10.33 17.74 -0.63
C ASN A 70 9.75 18.97 0.07
N ALA A 71 10.38 19.51 1.12
CA ALA A 71 9.92 20.71 1.84
C ALA A 71 9.59 21.88 0.89
N GLY A 72 10.50 22.17 -0.04
CA GLY A 72 10.32 23.22 -1.05
C GLY A 72 9.17 22.97 -2.04
N ASN A 73 8.74 21.72 -2.18
CA ASN A 73 7.57 21.31 -2.97
C ASN A 73 6.33 21.08 -2.09
N GLY A 74 6.26 21.78 -0.94
CA GLY A 74 5.12 21.70 -0.02
C GLY A 74 5.01 20.38 0.74
N GLY A 75 6.08 19.57 0.78
CA GLY A 75 6.07 18.25 1.40
C GLY A 75 5.48 17.16 0.51
N TYR A 76 5.19 17.43 -0.76
CA TYR A 76 4.57 16.46 -1.67
C TYR A 76 5.54 15.32 -2.02
N VAL A 77 5.19 14.11 -1.58
CA VAL A 77 5.94 12.87 -1.82
C VAL A 77 5.48 12.17 -3.11
N GLY A 78 4.22 12.38 -3.51
CA GLY A 78 3.61 11.73 -4.67
C GLY A 78 2.60 10.64 -4.29
N GLU A 79 2.25 9.83 -5.30
CA GLU A 79 1.42 8.65 -5.11
C GLU A 79 2.22 7.56 -4.38
N ALA A 80 1.70 7.13 -3.23
CA ALA A 80 2.31 6.09 -2.42
C ALA A 80 1.32 4.94 -2.20
N GLU A 81 1.80 3.70 -2.39
CA GLU A 81 1.06 2.52 -1.98
C GLU A 81 1.16 2.39 -0.46
N VAL A 82 0.03 2.42 0.26
CA VAL A 82 -0.01 2.39 1.73
C VAL A 82 0.74 1.18 2.30
N ALA A 83 0.63 0.02 1.63
CA ALA A 83 1.34 -1.21 2.02
C ALA A 83 2.87 -1.14 1.85
N SER A 84 3.39 -0.19 1.08
CA SER A 84 4.83 0.03 0.89
C SER A 84 5.44 1.02 1.90
N LEU A 85 4.59 1.75 2.64
CA LEU A 85 5.04 2.70 3.66
C LEU A 85 5.67 1.99 4.86
N ARG A 86 6.61 2.67 5.50
CA ARG A 86 7.16 2.27 6.81
C ARG A 86 6.01 2.05 7.82
N PRO A 87 6.08 1.04 8.71
CA PRO A 87 4.96 0.67 9.58
C PRO A 87 4.35 1.82 10.36
N GLU A 88 5.18 2.71 10.91
CA GLU A 88 4.77 3.89 11.67
C GLU A 88 4.01 4.91 10.82
N LEU A 89 4.46 5.16 9.59
CA LEU A 89 3.81 6.08 8.66
C LEU A 89 2.53 5.48 8.11
N ARG A 90 2.53 4.17 7.84
CA ARG A 90 1.34 3.42 7.44
C ARG A 90 0.24 3.53 8.48
N ALA A 91 0.55 3.24 9.75
CA ALA A 91 -0.41 3.33 10.85
C ALA A 91 -0.97 4.76 10.99
N ALA A 92 -0.13 5.79 10.79
CA ALA A 92 -0.59 7.17 10.78
C ALA A 92 -1.55 7.44 9.61
N VAL A 93 -1.20 7.06 8.38
CA VAL A 93 -2.04 7.26 7.19
C VAL A 93 -3.37 6.50 7.29
N GLU A 94 -3.35 5.26 7.77
CA GLU A 94 -4.57 4.44 7.97
C GLU A 94 -5.50 5.03 9.04
N SER A 95 -4.98 5.87 9.94
CA SER A 95 -5.79 6.58 10.94
C SER A 95 -6.42 7.87 10.42
N LEU A 96 -5.99 8.36 9.27
CA LEU A 96 -6.57 9.55 8.64
C LEU A 96 -7.91 9.19 7.99
N GLN A 97 -8.92 10.01 8.23
CA GLN A 97 -10.17 9.92 7.47
C GLN A 97 -9.93 10.56 6.09
N PRO A 98 -10.42 9.93 5.00
CA PRO A 98 -10.33 10.51 3.66
C PRO A 98 -11.12 11.81 3.52
#